data_AF-D3BHJ9-F1
#
_entry.id   AF-D3BHJ9-F1
#
_cell.length_a   1.000
_cell.length_b   1.000
_cell.length_c   1.000
_cell.angle_alpha   90.00
_cell.angle_beta   90.00
_cell.angle_gamma   90.00
#
_symmetry.space_group_name_H-M   'P 1'
#
loop_
_entity.id
_entity.type
_entity.pdbx_description
1 polymer ?
#
loop_
_entity_poly.entity_id
_entity_poly.type
_entity_poly.pdbx_seq_one_letter_code
_entity_poly.pdbx_strand_id
1 'polypeptide(L)'
;MFSRFVTKVAPRCNSIRNYASQSSFMVNNTTTFPSQHFDKYRTEPSTVDPEGRGYTYMVVGGAATGLAAMAKNTVVSALSTMAPGQDILALSSIEIDLSSIPEATAVTLKWRGKPLFIRHRSSEEIESSKEVDVTSLPDPEADDKRAKVPEWVVLVGVCTHLGCIPIAGGGDFGGWYCPCHGSHYDNAGRIRKGPAPQNLIIPPYKFLSSEHIIVGDE
;
A
#
# COMPACT_ATOMS: atom_id res chain seq x y z
N MET A 1 -28.29 -2.07 -6.42
CA MET A 1 -27.43 -2.04 -7.63
C MET A 1 -26.67 -3.37 -7.79
N PHE A 2 -27.38 -4.50 -7.83
CA PHE A 2 -26.77 -5.82 -8.01
C PHE A 2 -27.63 -6.63 -8.98
N SER A 3 -27.37 -6.44 -10.28
CA SER A 3 -27.98 -7.24 -11.33
C SER A 3 -27.08 -8.44 -11.64
N ARG A 4 -27.50 -9.60 -11.12
CA ARG A 4 -27.46 -10.92 -11.77
C ARG A 4 -26.31 -11.15 -12.77
N PHE A 5 -25.17 -11.65 -12.27
CA PHE A 5 -24.33 -12.55 -13.08
C PHE A 5 -25.01 -13.92 -13.12
N VAL A 6 -25.75 -14.17 -14.20
CA VAL A 6 -26.28 -15.49 -14.52
C VAL A 6 -25.09 -16.40 -14.78
N THR A 7 -24.88 -17.37 -13.90
CA THR A 7 -24.02 -18.53 -14.11
C THR A 7 -24.47 -19.22 -15.39
N LYS A 8 -23.64 -19.16 -16.43
CA LYS A 8 -23.79 -19.96 -17.64
C LYS A 8 -23.41 -21.40 -17.27
N VAL A 9 -24.32 -22.09 -16.59
CA VAL A 9 -24.27 -23.53 -16.43
C VAL A 9 -24.42 -24.10 -17.84
N ALA A 10 -23.37 -24.75 -18.35
CA ALA A 10 -23.45 -25.47 -19.60
C ALA A 10 -24.66 -26.42 -19.54
N PRO A 11 -25.54 -26.45 -20.56
CA PRO A 11 -26.69 -27.32 -20.51
C PRO A 11 -26.19 -28.76 -20.43
N ARG A 12 -26.58 -29.44 -19.35
CA ARG A 12 -26.48 -30.89 -19.20
C ARG A 12 -27.16 -31.49 -20.44
N CYS A 13 -26.35 -31.96 -21.39
CA CYS A 13 -26.84 -32.62 -22.61
C CYS A 13 -27.36 -34.00 -22.22
N ASN A 14 -28.54 -34.04 -21.59
CA ASN A 14 -29.26 -35.26 -21.26
C ASN A 14 -30.15 -35.61 -22.45
N SER A 15 -29.50 -35.93 -23.56
CA SER A 15 -30.10 -36.47 -24.77
C SER A 15 -28.97 -36.75 -25.75
N ILE A 16 -28.40 -37.94 -25.69
CA ILE A 16 -27.90 -38.58 -26.91
C ILE A 16 -29.16 -38.80 -27.74
N ARG A 17 -29.55 -37.79 -28.51
CA ARG A 17 -30.53 -37.95 -29.56
C ARG A 17 -29.80 -38.82 -30.57
N ASN A 18 -30.14 -40.10 -30.57
CA ASN A 18 -29.92 -40.95 -31.73
C ASN A 18 -30.64 -40.27 -32.90
N TYR A 19 -29.95 -39.38 -33.59
CA TYR A 19 -30.32 -38.97 -34.94
C TYR A 19 -30.00 -40.14 -35.86
N ALA A 20 -30.71 -41.25 -35.67
CA ALA A 20 -31.10 -42.10 -36.77
C ALA A 20 -32.18 -41.32 -37.55
N SER A 21 -31.74 -40.27 -38.23
CA SER A 21 -32.49 -39.65 -39.30
C SER A 21 -32.60 -40.71 -40.40
N GLN A 22 -33.69 -41.47 -40.41
CA GLN A 22 -34.19 -42.08 -41.62
C GLN A 22 -34.63 -40.95 -42.55
N SER A 23 -33.66 -40.30 -43.19
CA SER A 23 -33.85 -39.63 -44.45
C SER A 23 -33.36 -40.61 -45.49
N SER A 24 -34.29 -41.21 -46.23
CA SER A 24 -34.01 -41.92 -47.47
C SER A 24 -33.57 -40.91 -48.54
N PHE A 25 -32.43 -40.25 -48.31
CA PHE A 25 -31.68 -39.61 -49.36
C PHE A 25 -30.97 -40.76 -50.08
N MET A 26 -31.29 -40.93 -51.36
CA MET A 26 -30.68 -41.97 -52.20
C MET A 26 -29.15 -41.83 -52.17
N VAL A 27 -28.48 -42.62 -51.33
CA VAL A 27 -27.03 -42.83 -51.42
C VAL A 27 -26.84 -43.92 -52.47
N ASN A 28 -26.84 -43.53 -53.75
CA ASN A 28 -26.12 -44.33 -54.73
C ASN A 28 -24.65 -44.30 -54.29
N ASN A 29 -24.23 -45.37 -53.62
CA ASN A 29 -22.90 -45.53 -53.09
C ASN A 29 -21.92 -45.83 -54.24
N THR A 30 -21.64 -44.83 -55.06
CA THR A 30 -20.68 -44.95 -56.17
C THR A 30 -19.24 -44.65 -55.71
N THR A 31 -19.07 -44.09 -54.51
CA THR A 31 -17.76 -43.83 -53.90
C THR A 31 -17.82 -44.06 -52.39
N THR A 32 -17.30 -45.20 -51.94
CA THR A 32 -17.01 -45.43 -50.52
C THR A 32 -15.62 -44.88 -50.23
N PHE A 33 -15.50 -43.78 -49.47
CA PHE A 33 -14.20 -43.29 -49.07
C PHE A 33 -13.61 -44.22 -48.00
N PRO A 34 -12.37 -44.73 -48.16
CA PRO A 34 -11.78 -45.64 -47.19
C PRO A 34 -11.51 -44.89 -45.88
N SER A 35 -12.37 -45.09 -44.88
CA SER A 35 -12.24 -44.49 -43.54
C SER A 35 -11.08 -45.09 -42.73
N GLN A 36 -10.56 -46.24 -43.15
CA GLN A 36 -9.44 -46.94 -42.50
C GLN A 36 -8.13 -46.15 -42.54
N HIS A 37 -8.04 -45.10 -43.36
CA HIS A 37 -6.86 -44.24 -43.40
C HIS A 37 -6.57 -43.54 -42.06
N PHE A 38 -7.59 -43.40 -41.19
CA PHE A 38 -7.48 -42.70 -39.91
C PHE A 38 -7.18 -43.60 -38.72
N ASP A 39 -7.19 -44.93 -38.89
CA ASP A 39 -6.97 -45.88 -37.79
C ASP A 39 -5.56 -45.73 -37.18
N LYS A 40 -4.57 -45.35 -37.99
CA LYS A 40 -3.21 -45.01 -37.53
C LYS A 40 -3.13 -43.78 -36.62
N TYR A 41 -4.14 -42.92 -36.60
CA TYR A 41 -4.19 -41.68 -35.82
C TYR A 41 -5.19 -41.74 -34.66
N ARG A 42 -5.96 -42.83 -34.55
CA ARG A 42 -6.97 -42.99 -33.52
C ARG A 42 -6.32 -43.51 -32.24
N THR A 43 -6.57 -42.82 -31.12
CA THR A 43 -6.21 -43.30 -29.78
C THR A 43 -7.34 -44.18 -29.24
N GLU A 44 -6.98 -45.29 -28.59
CA GLU A 44 -7.94 -46.15 -27.89
C GLU A 44 -8.14 -45.65 -26.44
N PRO A 45 -9.38 -45.69 -25.89
CA PRO A 45 -10.59 -46.27 -26.47
C PRO A 45 -11.39 -45.27 -27.32
N SER A 46 -12.04 -45.81 -28.36
CA SER A 46 -12.93 -45.13 -29.31
C SER A 46 -14.18 -44.39 -28.76
N THR A 47 -14.41 -44.39 -27.44
CA THR A 47 -15.57 -43.77 -26.77
C THR A 47 -15.17 -42.51 -25.99
N VAL A 48 -15.98 -42.02 -25.03
CA VAL A 48 -15.60 -40.84 -24.22
C VAL A 48 -14.30 -41.17 -23.49
N ASP A 49 -13.19 -40.57 -23.92
CA ASP A 49 -11.85 -40.75 -23.35
C ASP A 49 -11.57 -39.64 -22.32
N PRO A 50 -11.82 -39.90 -21.01
CA PRO A 50 -11.50 -38.95 -19.95
C PRO A 50 -9.99 -38.77 -19.76
N GLU A 51 -9.16 -39.77 -20.08
CA GLU A 51 -7.72 -39.75 -19.85
C GLU A 51 -6.99 -38.89 -20.89
N GLY A 52 -7.29 -39.05 -22.19
CA GLY A 52 -6.72 -38.20 -23.25
C GLY A 52 -7.17 -36.74 -23.15
N ARG A 53 -8.41 -36.49 -22.71
CA ARG A 53 -8.88 -35.12 -22.37
C ARG A 53 -8.17 -34.57 -21.14
N GLY A 54 -7.97 -35.39 -20.10
CA GLY A 54 -7.22 -35.04 -18.90
C GLY A 54 -5.78 -34.65 -19.22
N TYR A 55 -5.09 -35.45 -20.04
CA TYR A 55 -3.74 -35.15 -20.54
C TYR A 55 -3.73 -33.83 -21.34
N THR A 56 -4.68 -33.64 -22.25
CA THR A 56 -4.78 -32.40 -23.03
C THR A 56 -5.00 -31.18 -22.14
N TYR A 57 -5.91 -31.26 -21.16
CA TYR A 57 -6.14 -30.18 -20.20
C TYR A 57 -4.94 -29.94 -19.28
N MET A 58 -4.21 -30.98 -18.90
CA MET A 58 -2.97 -30.84 -18.14
C MET A 58 -1.89 -30.11 -18.95
N VAL A 59 -1.70 -30.47 -20.21
CA VAL A 59 -0.71 -29.82 -21.09
C VAL A 59 -1.09 -28.37 -21.34
N VAL A 60 -2.34 -28.09 -21.71
CA VAL A 60 -2.83 -26.72 -21.96
C VAL A 60 -2.83 -25.89 -20.68
N GLY A 61 -3.31 -26.45 -19.57
CA GLY A 61 -3.35 -25.78 -18.27
C GLY A 61 -1.96 -25.49 -17.71
N GLY A 62 -1.02 -26.44 -17.86
CA GLY A 62 0.39 -26.26 -17.51
C GLY A 62 1.04 -25.14 -18.33
N ALA A 63 0.86 -25.16 -19.65
CA ALA A 63 1.36 -24.11 -20.54
C ALA A 63 0.76 -22.74 -20.21
N ALA A 64 -0.56 -22.66 -19.98
CA ALA A 64 -1.25 -21.42 -19.62
C ALA A 64 -0.77 -20.85 -18.28
N THR A 65 -0.51 -21.72 -17.29
CA THR A 65 0.04 -21.29 -15.99
C THR A 65 1.46 -20.73 -16.15
N GLY A 66 2.30 -21.38 -16.96
CA GLY A 66 3.64 -20.87 -17.29
C GLY A 66 3.59 -19.49 -17.94
N LEU A 67 2.73 -19.32 -18.95
CA LEU A 67 2.54 -18.03 -19.63
C LEU A 67 2.00 -16.95 -18.67
N ALA A 68 1.07 -17.29 -17.80
CA ALA A 68 0.53 -16.37 -16.80
C ALA A 68 1.62 -15.91 -15.81
N ALA A 69 2.50 -16.80 -15.36
CA ALA A 69 3.62 -16.46 -14.49
C ALA A 69 4.63 -15.53 -15.19
N MET A 70 4.93 -15.80 -16.47
CA MET A 70 5.79 -14.92 -17.27
C MET A 70 5.17 -13.54 -17.44
N ALA A 71 3.90 -13.46 -17.83
CA ALA A 71 3.18 -12.20 -17.98
C ALA A 71 3.15 -11.39 -16.68
N LYS A 72 2.89 -12.05 -15.55
CA LYS A 72 2.95 -11.42 -14.21
C LYS A 72 4.33 -10.82 -13.96
N ASN A 73 5.40 -11.59 -14.17
CA ASN A 73 6.76 -11.13 -13.89
C ASN A 73 7.15 -9.96 -14.80
N THR A 74 6.79 -9.98 -16.09
CA THR A 74 7.03 -8.85 -16.99
C THR A 74 6.30 -7.59 -16.52
N VAL A 75 5.03 -7.70 -16.13
CA VAL A 75 4.26 -6.54 -15.65
C VAL A 75 4.81 -6.02 -14.32
N VAL A 76 5.11 -6.90 -13.36
CA VAL A 76 5.67 -6.50 -12.06
C VAL A 76 7.04 -5.85 -12.24
N SER A 77 7.90 -6.39 -13.10
CA SER A 77 9.20 -5.76 -13.40
C SER A 77 9.04 -4.43 -14.12
N ALA A 78 8.06 -4.26 -15.01
CA ALA A 78 7.79 -2.96 -15.62
C ALA A 78 7.31 -1.95 -14.57
N LEU A 79 6.40 -2.34 -13.67
CA LEU A 79 5.93 -1.49 -12.58
C LEU A 79 7.04 -1.16 -11.57
N SER A 80 7.97 -2.07 -11.30
CA SER A 80 9.08 -1.82 -10.37
C SER A 80 10.06 -0.77 -10.89
N THR A 81 10.12 -0.52 -12.20
CA THR A 81 10.91 0.62 -12.73
C THR A 81 10.34 1.99 -12.35
N MET A 82 9.07 2.04 -11.96
CA MET A 82 8.39 3.25 -11.48
C MET A 82 8.40 3.36 -9.95
N ALA A 83 8.89 2.34 -9.24
CA ALA A 83 9.07 2.37 -7.80
C ALA A 83 10.21 3.35 -7.41
N PRO A 84 10.27 3.82 -6.15
CA PRO A 84 11.36 4.69 -5.71
C PRO A 84 12.73 4.02 -5.90
N GLY A 85 13.69 4.78 -6.42
CA GLY A 85 15.08 4.35 -6.60
C GLY A 85 15.80 4.09 -5.26
N GLN A 86 16.90 3.35 -5.31
CA GLN A 86 17.71 3.02 -4.12
C GLN A 86 18.32 4.25 -3.44
N ASP A 87 18.61 5.30 -4.22
CA ASP A 87 19.03 6.61 -3.73
C ASP A 87 17.96 7.27 -2.86
N ILE A 88 16.68 7.19 -3.26
CA ILE A 88 15.56 7.69 -2.45
C ILE A 88 15.33 6.83 -1.20
N LEU A 89 15.56 5.52 -1.29
CA LEU A 89 15.50 4.61 -0.13
C LEU A 89 16.65 4.87 0.84
N ALA A 90 17.85 5.20 0.37
CA ALA A 90 18.96 5.58 1.24
C ALA A 90 18.68 6.88 2.00
N LEU A 91 17.94 7.82 1.40
CA LEU A 91 17.47 9.05 2.04
C LEU A 91 16.28 8.83 3.00
N SER A 92 15.84 7.58 3.22
CA SER A 92 14.72 7.27 4.12
C SER A 92 15.12 7.36 5.59
N SER A 93 16.38 7.12 5.91
CA SER A 93 16.97 7.27 7.24
C SER A 93 17.96 8.44 7.26
N ILE A 94 17.87 9.30 8.27
CA ILE A 94 18.86 10.36 8.51
C ILE A 94 19.36 10.29 9.94
N GLU A 95 20.66 10.46 10.10
CA GLU A 95 21.30 10.65 11.39
C GLU A 95 21.46 12.13 11.67
N ILE A 96 21.13 12.56 12.88
CA ILE A 96 21.08 13.96 13.27
C ILE A 96 21.82 14.12 14.58
N ASP A 97 22.71 15.11 14.60
CA ASP A 97 23.47 15.51 15.78
C ASP A 97 22.70 16.55 16.59
N LEU A 98 22.32 16.16 17.80
CA LEU A 98 21.57 16.96 18.77
C LEU A 98 22.44 18.02 19.45
N SER A 99 23.76 17.84 19.51
CA SER A 99 24.67 18.77 20.20
C SER A 99 24.69 20.16 19.56
N SER A 100 24.35 20.22 18.27
CA SER A 100 24.29 21.45 17.48
C SER A 100 23.06 22.33 17.76
N ILE A 101 22.06 21.82 18.48
CA ILE A 101 20.76 22.47 18.68
C ILE A 101 20.71 23.11 20.08
N PRO A 102 20.72 24.46 20.18
CA PRO A 102 20.60 25.13 21.47
C PRO A 102 19.21 24.95 22.08
N GLU A 103 19.14 25.04 23.41
CA GLU A 103 17.89 24.98 24.17
C GLU A 103 16.88 26.05 23.71
N ALA A 104 15.58 25.73 23.85
CA ALA A 104 14.43 26.53 23.45
C ALA A 104 14.36 26.89 21.95
N THR A 105 15.20 26.29 21.12
CA THR A 105 15.23 26.51 19.67
C THR A 105 14.65 25.31 18.92
N ALA A 106 13.92 25.59 17.83
CA ALA A 106 13.44 24.56 16.91
C ALA A 106 14.19 24.67 15.59
N VAL A 107 14.76 23.55 15.14
CA VAL A 107 15.42 23.42 13.84
C VAL A 107 14.50 22.68 12.89
N THR A 108 14.45 23.13 11.64
CA THR A 108 13.72 22.45 10.56
C THR A 108 14.71 21.81 9.61
N LEU A 109 14.70 20.49 9.55
CA LEU A 109 15.49 19.69 8.60
C LEU A 109 14.57 19.10 7.52
N LYS A 110 15.14 18.59 6.44
CA LYS A 110 14.39 17.93 5.37
C LYS A 110 14.55 16.41 5.50
N TRP A 111 13.44 15.69 5.67
CA TRP A 111 13.38 14.23 5.75
C TRP A 111 12.30 13.69 4.81
N ARG A 112 12.66 12.76 3.90
CA ARG A 112 11.74 12.20 2.89
C ARG A 112 10.96 13.26 2.09
N GLY A 113 11.59 14.41 1.81
CA GLY A 113 10.96 15.55 1.13
C GLY A 113 9.98 16.35 1.99
N LYS A 114 9.75 15.96 3.24
CA LYS A 114 8.92 16.67 4.22
C LYS A 114 9.81 17.43 5.21
N PRO A 115 9.34 18.55 5.76
CA PRO A 115 10.03 19.20 6.88
C PRO A 115 9.94 18.32 8.13
N LEU A 116 11.06 18.20 8.84
CA LEU A 116 11.22 17.54 10.13
C LEU A 116 11.54 18.62 11.15
N PHE A 117 10.69 18.79 12.15
CA PHE A 117 10.93 19.69 13.26
C PHE A 117 11.59 18.93 14.40
N ILE A 118 12.70 19.49 14.88
CA ILE A 118 13.38 19.03 16.08
C ILE A 118 13.46 20.23 17.00
N ARG A 119 12.86 20.12 18.17
CA ARG A 119 12.89 21.15 19.20
C ARG A 119 13.58 20.61 20.43
N HIS A 120 14.57 21.36 20.91
CA HIS A 120 15.14 21.18 22.24
C HIS A 120 14.30 22.02 23.21
N ARG A 121 13.47 21.37 24.02
CA ARG A 121 12.55 22.04 24.95
C ARG A 121 13.28 22.46 26.22
N SER A 122 12.93 23.62 26.74
CA SER A 122 13.35 24.03 28.09
C SER A 122 12.51 23.30 29.16
N SER A 123 12.99 23.31 30.41
CA SER A 123 12.25 22.74 31.55
C SER A 123 10.88 23.39 31.74
N GLU A 124 10.78 24.71 31.53
CA GLU A 124 9.52 25.45 31.60
C GLU A 124 8.52 24.99 30.52
N GLU A 125 9.01 24.73 29.30
CA GLU A 125 8.18 24.21 28.22
C GLU A 125 7.65 22.82 28.54
N ILE A 126 8.49 21.94 29.10
CA ILE A 126 8.10 20.58 29.48
C ILE A 126 6.99 20.60 30.53
N GLU A 127 7.12 21.45 31.55
CA GLU A 127 6.09 21.55 32.60
C GLU A 127 4.78 22.09 32.03
N SER A 128 4.85 23.17 31.23
CA SER A 128 3.65 23.72 30.58
C SER A 128 2.95 22.71 29.66
N SER A 129 3.68 21.81 28.98
CA SER A 129 3.08 20.75 28.15
C SER A 129 2.30 19.73 28.97
N LYS A 130 2.79 19.41 30.18
CA LYS A 130 2.22 18.41 31.09
C LYS A 130 1.01 18.94 31.85
N GLU A 131 0.99 20.22 32.17
CA GLU A 131 -0.14 20.88 32.83
C GLU A 131 -1.39 21.00 31.93
N VAL A 132 -1.24 20.84 30.61
CA VAL A 132 -2.38 20.90 29.68
C VAL A 132 -3.37 19.76 29.94
N ASP A 133 -4.62 20.12 30.23
CA ASP A 133 -5.73 19.17 30.29
C ASP A 133 -5.94 18.47 28.94
N VAL A 134 -5.60 17.19 28.90
CA VAL A 134 -5.64 16.34 27.71
C VAL A 134 -7.07 16.18 27.17
N THR A 135 -8.09 16.31 28.02
CA THR A 135 -9.50 16.15 27.60
C THR A 135 -10.03 17.35 26.83
N SER A 136 -9.40 18.51 26.99
CA SER A 136 -9.73 19.74 26.27
C SER A 136 -9.23 19.76 24.82
N LEU A 137 -8.35 18.82 24.46
CA LEU A 137 -7.73 18.76 23.15
C LEU A 137 -8.67 18.17 22.09
N PRO A 138 -8.66 18.69 20.85
CA PRO A 138 -9.33 18.04 19.72
C PRO A 138 -8.84 16.60 19.47
N ASP A 139 -7.55 16.35 19.70
CA ASP A 139 -6.91 15.04 19.60
C ASP A 139 -6.19 14.71 20.93
N PRO A 140 -6.87 14.01 21.86
CA PRO A 140 -6.39 13.76 23.21
C PRO A 140 -5.13 12.89 23.25
N GLU A 141 -3.98 13.52 23.47
CA GLU A 141 -2.70 12.84 23.62
C GLU A 141 -1.83 13.50 24.71
N ALA A 142 -1.33 12.67 25.62
CA ALA A 142 -0.41 13.10 26.68
C ALA A 142 1.01 13.28 26.13
N ASP A 143 1.77 14.21 26.71
CA ASP A 143 3.14 14.51 26.26
C ASP A 143 4.08 13.30 26.38
N ASP A 144 3.93 12.50 27.44
CA ASP A 144 4.76 11.31 27.70
C ASP A 144 4.64 10.24 26.60
N LYS A 145 3.54 10.24 25.84
CA LYS A 145 3.36 9.34 24.70
C LYS A 145 4.02 9.88 23.42
N ARG A 146 4.28 11.19 23.38
CA ARG A 146 4.78 11.89 22.19
C ARG A 146 6.29 12.04 22.19
N ALA A 147 6.86 12.41 23.34
CA ALA A 147 8.31 12.57 23.50
C ALA A 147 8.88 11.40 24.30
N LYS A 148 9.70 10.55 23.66
CA LYS A 148 10.41 9.45 24.35
C LYS A 148 11.36 9.97 25.43
N VAL A 149 11.99 11.11 25.16
CA VAL A 149 12.81 11.88 26.09
C VAL A 149 12.18 13.27 26.15
N PRO A 150 11.81 13.79 27.33
CA PRO A 150 10.99 15.00 27.42
C PRO A 150 11.71 16.25 26.87
N GLU A 151 13.04 16.28 26.86
CA GLU A 151 13.82 17.38 26.29
C GLU A 151 13.69 17.48 24.77
N TRP A 152 13.43 16.37 24.08
CA TRP A 152 13.47 16.29 22.63
C TRP A 152 12.10 15.97 22.03
N VAL A 153 11.57 16.93 21.27
CA VAL A 153 10.36 16.75 20.47
C VAL A 153 10.73 16.67 19.00
N VAL A 154 10.41 15.53 18.39
CA VAL A 154 10.66 15.24 16.98
C VAL A 154 9.33 15.07 16.27
N LEU A 155 9.04 15.92 15.30
CA LEU A 155 7.74 16.00 14.62
C LEU A 155 7.92 16.13 13.12
N VAL A 156 7.01 15.54 12.36
CA VAL A 156 6.87 15.83 10.93
C VAL A 156 6.12 17.14 10.78
N GLY A 157 6.77 18.15 10.20
CA GLY A 157 6.26 19.51 10.03
C GLY A 157 5.21 19.67 8.94
N VAL A 158 4.31 18.68 8.80
CA VAL A 158 3.24 18.67 7.82
C VAL A 158 1.92 18.81 8.57
N CYS A 159 1.25 19.94 8.37
CA CYS A 159 -0.04 20.23 8.98
C CYS A 159 -1.07 19.19 8.55
N THR A 160 -1.76 18.60 9.52
CA THR A 160 -2.79 17.56 9.33
C THR A 160 -4.08 18.05 8.67
N HIS A 161 -4.22 19.36 8.42
CA HIS A 161 -5.34 19.89 7.64
C HIS A 161 -5.19 19.55 6.15
N LEU A 162 -4.20 20.15 5.48
CA LEU A 162 -3.98 20.02 4.03
C LEU A 162 -2.49 19.93 3.65
N GLY A 163 -1.61 19.71 4.62
CA GLY A 163 -0.18 19.48 4.37
C GLY A 163 0.71 20.73 4.26
N CYS A 164 0.21 21.91 4.62
CA CYS A 164 1.05 23.10 4.76
C CYS A 164 2.15 22.94 5.81
N ILE A 165 3.18 23.78 5.75
CA ILE A 165 4.29 23.78 6.72
C ILE A 165 4.00 24.79 7.83
N PRO A 166 3.83 24.35 9.09
CA PRO A 166 3.72 25.25 10.24
C PRO A 166 5.03 26.00 10.51
N ILE A 167 4.94 27.23 10.99
CA ILE A 167 6.08 28.07 11.37
C ILE A 167 6.35 27.88 12.86
N ALA A 168 7.59 27.58 13.23
CA ALA A 168 8.01 27.44 14.62
C ALA A 168 8.03 28.80 15.35
N GLY A 169 7.69 28.81 16.64
CA GLY A 169 7.66 30.04 17.46
C GLY A 169 6.50 30.99 17.12
N GLY A 170 5.52 30.50 16.34
CA GLY A 170 4.31 31.25 16.01
C GLY A 170 3.08 30.72 16.73
N GLY A 171 2.04 31.55 16.79
CA GLY A 171 0.72 31.19 17.31
C GLY A 171 0.59 31.31 18.83
N ASP A 172 -0.66 31.21 19.28
CA ASP A 172 -1.09 31.50 20.66
C ASP A 172 -0.54 30.54 21.74
N PHE A 173 0.06 29.39 21.38
CA PHE A 173 0.43 28.32 22.32
C PHE A 173 1.94 27.97 22.34
N GLY A 174 2.80 28.88 21.85
CA GLY A 174 4.25 28.73 21.98
C GLY A 174 4.88 27.56 21.22
N GLY A 175 4.14 26.93 20.30
CA GLY A 175 4.63 25.82 19.49
C GLY A 175 4.79 26.21 18.02
N TRP A 176 3.80 25.83 17.22
CA TRP A 176 3.81 26.05 15.77
C TRP A 176 2.50 26.66 15.27
N TYR A 177 2.61 27.49 14.24
CA TYR A 177 1.46 28.13 13.61
C TYR A 177 1.41 27.86 12.11
N CYS A 178 0.30 27.33 11.63
CA CYS A 178 0.05 27.11 10.22
C CYS A 178 -0.74 28.29 9.61
N PRO A 179 -0.10 29.15 8.79
CA PRO A 179 -0.72 30.36 8.26
C PRO A 179 -1.80 30.10 7.20
N CYS A 180 -1.91 28.87 6.67
CA CYS A 180 -2.83 28.57 5.58
C CYS A 180 -4.30 28.75 5.98
N HIS A 181 -4.68 28.24 7.16
CA HIS A 181 -6.05 28.32 7.68
C HIS A 181 -6.08 28.58 9.19
N GLY A 182 -4.96 29.04 9.76
CA GLY A 182 -4.87 29.43 11.16
C GLY A 182 -4.90 28.26 12.15
N SER A 183 -4.24 27.13 11.84
CA SER A 183 -4.09 26.04 12.82
C SER A 183 -2.94 26.34 13.79
N HIS A 184 -3.22 26.27 15.09
CA HIS A 184 -2.25 26.50 16.15
C HIS A 184 -1.91 25.20 16.88
N TYR A 185 -0.63 24.91 16.98
CA TYR A 185 -0.07 23.76 17.69
C TYR A 185 0.70 24.22 18.93
N ASP A 186 0.60 23.45 20.00
CA ASP A 186 1.42 23.65 21.19
C ASP A 186 2.87 23.15 20.99
N ASN A 187 3.72 23.33 22.00
CA ASN A 187 5.13 22.92 22.00
C ASN A 187 5.37 21.40 21.90
N ALA A 188 4.35 20.57 22.13
CA ALA A 188 4.37 19.12 21.91
C ALA A 188 3.85 18.74 20.50
N GLY A 189 3.41 19.72 19.70
CA GLY A 189 2.87 19.53 18.37
C GLY A 189 1.41 19.09 18.35
N ARG A 190 0.67 19.29 19.45
CA ARG A 190 -0.74 18.96 19.56
C ARG A 190 -1.60 20.10 19.04
N ILE A 191 -2.67 19.78 18.31
CA ILE A 191 -3.59 20.79 17.79
C ILE A 191 -4.37 21.40 18.95
N ARG A 192 -4.45 22.74 19.00
CA ARG A 192 -5.23 23.47 20.01
C ARG A 192 -6.39 24.23 19.38
N LYS A 193 -6.17 24.81 18.21
CA LYS A 193 -7.12 25.70 17.53
C LYS A 193 -6.97 25.58 16.01
N GLY A 194 -8.08 25.74 15.30
CA GLY A 194 -8.12 25.74 13.83
C GLY A 194 -8.74 24.46 13.24
N PRO A 195 -8.77 24.34 11.90
CA PRO A 195 -9.48 23.27 11.21
C PRO A 195 -8.70 21.95 11.10
N ALA A 196 -7.46 21.89 11.62
CA ALA A 196 -6.69 20.66 11.60
C ALA A 196 -7.34 19.60 12.53
N PRO A 197 -7.60 18.38 12.05
CA PRO A 197 -8.32 17.37 12.83
C PRO A 197 -7.43 16.60 13.82
N GLN A 198 -6.10 16.60 13.63
CA GLN A 198 -5.16 15.74 14.37
C GLN A 198 -3.88 16.47 14.77
N ASN A 199 -3.17 15.92 15.75
CA ASN A 199 -1.85 16.38 16.17
C ASN A 199 -0.79 16.17 15.07
N LEU A 200 0.34 16.89 15.14
CA LEU A 200 1.47 16.65 14.23
C LEU A 200 2.02 15.23 14.42
N ILE A 201 2.35 14.59 13.31
CA ILE A 201 2.80 13.20 13.26
C ILE A 201 4.21 13.10 13.84
N ILE A 202 4.45 12.10 14.67
CA ILE A 202 5.78 11.76 15.18
C ILE A 202 6.37 10.72 14.24
N PRO A 203 7.53 10.98 13.61
CA PRO A 203 8.16 9.98 12.75
C PRO A 203 8.72 8.82 13.60
N PRO A 204 8.99 7.64 13.02
CA PRO A 204 9.79 6.63 13.71
C PRO A 204 11.21 7.17 13.90
N TYR A 205 11.70 7.19 15.14
CA TYR A 205 13.06 7.58 15.48
C TYR A 205 13.61 6.75 16.64
N LYS A 206 14.93 6.59 16.68
CA LYS A 206 15.67 5.88 17.75
C LYS A 206 16.86 6.74 18.19
N PHE A 207 17.19 6.69 19.48
CA PHE A 207 18.41 7.28 20.00
C PHE A 207 19.54 6.27 19.88
N LEU A 208 20.61 6.62 19.15
CA LEU A 208 21.82 5.80 19.09
C LEU A 208 22.73 6.11 20.29
N SER A 209 22.80 7.37 20.66
CA SER A 209 23.48 7.90 21.84
C SER A 209 22.65 9.07 22.42
N SER A 210 23.14 9.71 23.49
CA SER A 210 22.54 10.94 24.03
C SER A 210 22.58 12.11 23.04
N GLU A 211 23.52 12.08 22.09
CA GLU A 211 23.80 13.17 21.15
C GLU A 211 23.37 12.85 19.72
N HIS A 212 23.09 11.58 19.38
CA HIS A 212 22.74 11.18 18.02
C HIS A 212 21.39 10.48 17.96
N ILE A 213 20.54 10.98 17.07
CA ILE A 213 19.26 10.35 16.73
C ILE A 213 19.27 9.87 15.29
N ILE A 214 18.64 8.72 15.05
CA ILE A 214 18.32 8.25 13.71
C ILE A 214 16.80 8.35 13.51
N VAL A 215 16.39 8.97 12.41
CA VAL A 215 14.98 9.16 12.03
C VAL A 215 14.71 8.37 10.76
N GLY A 216 13.73 7.47 10.78
CA GLY A 216 13.34 6.63 9.65
C GLY A 216 13.82 5.17 9.69
N ASP A 217 14.57 4.77 10.72
CA ASP A 217 14.95 3.38 10.94
C ASP A 217 13.85 2.63 11.73
N GLU A 218 13.05 1.84 11.01
CA GLU A 218 12.03 0.94 11.57
C GLU A 218 12.66 -0.39 12.00
#